data_AF-A0AAV5VU97-F1
#
_entry.id   AF-A0AAV5VU97-F1
#
_cell.length_a   1.000
_cell.length_b   1.000
_cell.length_c   1.000
_cell.angle_alpha   90.00
_cell.angle_beta   90.00
_cell.angle_gamma   90.00
#
_symmetry.space_group_name_H-M   'P 1'
#
loop_
_entity.id
_entity.type
_entity.pdbx_description
1 polymer ?
#
loop_
_entity_poly.entity_id
_entity_poly.type
_entity_poly.pdbx_seq_one_letter_code
_entity_poly.pdbx_strand_id
1 'polypeptide(L)'
;TPKALFAYSIILLSSAWVDLVAALASWMCAARVQNIKLAMVLIYVGPCTLMGARWCHAFLCLHCGAVGQSIVLLLVSFSYRVWILNRSL
;
A
#
# COMPACT_ATOMS: atom_id res chain seq x y z
N THR A 1 4.94 7.03 30.25
CA THR A 1 5.31 6.59 28.88
C THR A 1 5.43 7.82 27.99
N PRO A 2 6.55 8.04 27.27
CA PRO A 2 6.75 9.26 26.49
C PRO A 2 5.72 9.35 25.36
N LYS A 3 5.03 10.50 25.24
CA LYS A 3 3.97 10.70 24.22
C LYS A 3 4.48 10.47 22.78
N ALA A 4 5.78 10.65 22.57
CA ALA A 4 6.44 10.40 21.29
C ALA A 4 6.45 8.92 20.86
N LEU A 5 6.50 7.97 21.80
CA LEU A 5 6.45 6.53 21.49
C LEU A 5 5.03 6.07 21.14
N PHE A 6 4.02 6.70 21.73
CA PHE A 6 2.62 6.39 21.45
C PHE A 6 2.19 6.85 20.06
N ALA A 7 2.53 8.09 19.68
CA ALA A 7 2.26 8.61 18.33
C ALA A 7 2.93 7.75 17.24
N TYR A 8 4.18 7.35 17.48
CA TYR A 8 4.93 6.50 16.56
C TYR A 8 4.33 5.10 16.40
N SER A 9 3.82 4.51 17.50
CA SER A 9 3.13 3.20 17.47
C SER A 9 1.86 3.24 16.61
N ILE A 10 1.08 4.34 16.68
CA ILE A 10 -0.12 4.52 15.86
C ILE A 10 0.22 4.57 14.36
N ILE A 11 1.30 5.29 14.00
CA ILE A 11 1.76 5.37 12.60
C ILE A 11 2.16 3.97 12.09
N LEU A 12 2.88 3.20 12.91
CA LEU A 12 3.27 1.83 12.56
C LEU A 12 2.08 0.88 12.44
N LEU A 13 1.09 0.99 13.34
CA LEU A 13 -0.12 0.17 13.26
C LEU A 13 -0.92 0.50 11.99
N SER A 14 -1.01 1.79 11.67
CA SER A 14 -1.63 2.26 10.43
C SER A 14 -0.90 1.73 9.20
N SER A 15 0.44 1.77 9.16
CA SER A 15 1.19 1.23 8.02
C SER A 15 1.02 -0.28 7.89
N ALA A 16 1.09 -1.03 8.99
CA ALA A 16 0.88 -2.47 8.99
C ALA A 16 -0.52 -2.86 8.49
N TRP A 17 -1.55 -2.08 8.83
CA TRP A 17 -2.90 -2.30 8.34
C TRP A 17 -3.00 -2.08 6.83
N VAL A 18 -2.42 -0.99 6.32
CA VAL A 18 -2.41 -0.68 4.88
C VAL A 18 -1.63 -1.75 4.11
N ASP A 19 -0.50 -2.22 4.64
CA ASP A 19 0.30 -3.27 4.01
C ASP A 19 -0.43 -4.63 4.00
N LEU A 20 -1.18 -4.96 5.06
CA LEU A 20 -2.02 -6.17 5.07
C LEU A 20 -3.12 -6.10 4.00
N VAL A 21 -3.80 -4.95 3.87
CA VAL A 21 -4.80 -4.73 2.82
C VAL A 21 -4.18 -4.80 1.43
N ALA A 22 -3.00 -4.21 1.24
CA ALA A 22 -2.26 -4.27 -0.02
C ALA A 22 -1.87 -5.71 -0.39
N ALA A 23 -1.42 -6.51 0.58
CA ALA A 23 -1.07 -7.91 0.40
C ALA A 23 -2.29 -8.77 0.06
N LEU A 24 -3.41 -8.60 0.77
CA LEU A 24 -4.67 -9.29 0.45
C LEU A 24 -5.16 -8.93 -0.96
N ALA A 25 -5.13 -7.64 -1.31
CA ALA A 25 -5.51 -7.19 -2.65
C ALA A 25 -4.59 -7.75 -3.74
N SER A 26 -3.27 -7.81 -3.48
CA SER A 26 -2.29 -8.40 -4.40
C SER A 26 -2.46 -9.91 -4.54
N TRP A 27 -2.82 -10.60 -3.47
CA TRP A 27 -3.07 -12.04 -3.50
C TRP A 27 -4.35 -12.36 -4.28
N MET A 28 -5.39 -11.53 -4.12
CA MET A 28 -6.63 -11.68 -4.87
C MET A 28 -6.47 -11.31 -6.35
N CYS A 29 -5.61 -10.35 -6.66
CA CYS A 29 -5.44 -9.79 -7.99
C CYS A 29 -3.95 -9.66 -8.34
N ALA A 30 -3.37 -10.66 -9.01
CA ALA A 30 -2.06 -10.48 -9.64
C ALA A 30 -2.28 -9.90 -11.05
N ALA A 31 -2.08 -8.58 -11.18
CA ALA A 31 -2.14 -7.91 -12.48
C ALA A 31 -0.76 -7.93 -13.15
N ARG A 32 -0.68 -8.49 -14.36
CA ARG A 32 0.49 -8.38 -15.24
C ARG A 32 0.19 -7.28 -16.25
N VAL A 33 1.00 -6.23 -16.25
CA VAL A 33 0.95 -5.18 -17.28
C VAL A 33 1.85 -5.62 -18.42
N GLN A 34 1.27 -5.84 -19.60
CA GLN A 34 2.04 -6.04 -20.84
C GLN A 34 1.84 -4.83 -21.76
N ASN A 35 2.95 -4.25 -22.20
CA ASN A 35 2.95 -3.21 -23.22
C ASN A 35 3.21 -3.85 -24.58
N ILE A 36 2.18 -3.93 -25.43
CA ILE A 36 2.31 -4.42 -26.81
C ILE A 36 2.00 -3.24 -27.73
N LYS A 37 3.03 -2.75 -28.43
CA LYS A 37 2.92 -1.80 -29.56
C LYS A 37 1.90 -0.65 -29.35
N LEU A 38 1.99 0.07 -28.22
CA LEU A 38 1.16 1.24 -27.83
C LEU A 38 -0.14 0.93 -27.05
N ALA A 39 -0.49 -0.34 -26.81
CA ALA A 39 -1.61 -0.71 -25.95
C ALA A 39 -1.10 -1.31 -24.63
N MET A 40 -1.56 -0.74 -23.51
CA MET A 40 -1.40 -1.35 -22.18
C MET A 40 -2.50 -2.38 -21.97
N VAL A 41 -2.14 -3.65 -22.08
CA VAL A 41 -3.05 -4.77 -21.80
C VAL A 41 -2.81 -5.21 -20.36
N LEU A 42 -3.88 -5.17 -19.57
CA LEU A 42 -3.84 -5.60 -18.19
C LEU A 42 -4.39 -7.03 -18.09
N ILE A 43 -3.51 -7.98 -17.77
CA ILE A 43 -3.87 -9.39 -17.66
C ILE A 43 -4.00 -9.73 -16.18
N TYR A 44 -5.23 -10.08 -15.77
CA TYR A 44 -5.53 -10.50 -14.40
C TYR A 44 -5.30 -12.00 -14.24
N VAL A 45 -4.29 -12.37 -13.45
CA VAL A 45 -3.93 -13.76 -13.14
C VAL A 45 -4.13 -13.96 -11.63
N GLY A 46 -5.32 -14.35 -11.21
CA GLY A 46 -5.60 -14.54 -9.78
C GLY A 46 -7.02 -15.02 -9.51
N PRO A 47 -7.35 -15.34 -8.25
CA PRO A 47 -8.67 -15.81 -7.86
C PRO A 47 -9.77 -14.76 -8.10
N CYS A 48 -9.43 -13.48 -8.32
CA CYS A 48 -10.40 -12.47 -8.71
C CYS A 48 -11.15 -12.79 -10.02
N THR A 49 -10.57 -13.62 -10.90
CA THR A 49 -11.24 -14.03 -12.15
C THR A 49 -12.49 -14.87 -11.91
N LEU A 50 -12.56 -15.60 -10.78
CA LEU A 50 -13.74 -16.38 -10.36
C LEU A 50 -14.89 -15.48 -9.90
N MET A 51 -14.60 -14.29 -9.37
CA MET A 51 -15.60 -13.34 -8.87
C MET A 51 -16.09 -12.38 -9.96
N GLY A 52 -15.35 -12.28 -11.07
CA GLY A 52 -15.68 -11.48 -12.24
C GLY A 52 -14.79 -10.25 -12.43
N ALA A 53 -14.78 -9.71 -13.66
CA ALA A 53 -13.85 -8.65 -14.08
C ALA A 53 -13.93 -7.37 -13.23
N ARG A 54 -15.15 -6.97 -12.81
CA ARG A 54 -15.37 -5.78 -11.97
C ARG A 54 -14.61 -5.84 -10.65
N TRP A 55 -14.56 -7.01 -10.03
CA TRP A 55 -13.87 -7.21 -8.77
C TRP A 55 -12.35 -7.20 -8.96
N CYS A 56 -11.82 -7.78 -10.05
CA CYS A 56 -10.40 -7.65 -10.38
C CYS A 56 -9.97 -6.18 -10.53
N HIS A 57 -10.76 -5.35 -11.22
CA HIS A 57 -10.48 -3.91 -11.32
C HIS A 57 -10.54 -3.21 -9.95
N ALA A 58 -11.51 -3.56 -9.11
CA ALA A 58 -11.63 -2.99 -7.76
C ALA A 58 -10.41 -3.34 -6.87
N PHE A 59 -9.97 -4.60 -6.87
CA PHE A 59 -8.77 -5.03 -6.12
C PHE A 59 -7.50 -4.36 -6.62
N LEU A 60 -7.37 -4.16 -7.93
CA LEU A 60 -6.24 -3.40 -8.49
C LEU A 60 -6.25 -1.93 -8.01
N CYS A 61 -7.40 -1.26 -8.06
CA CYS A 61 -7.52 0.11 -7.56
C CYS A 61 -7.22 0.19 -6.07
N LEU A 62 -7.73 -0.77 -5.29
CA LEU A 62 -7.48 -0.88 -3.85
C LEU A 62 -5.98 -1.06 -3.57
N HIS A 63 -5.32 -1.95 -4.30
CA HIS A 63 -3.87 -2.18 -4.18
C HIS A 63 -3.08 -0.90 -4.52
N CYS A 64 -3.40 -0.23 -5.63
CA CYS A 64 -2.73 1.02 -6.01
C CYS A 64 -2.93 2.14 -4.97
N GLY A 65 -4.15 2.25 -4.43
CA GLY A 65 -4.46 3.21 -3.37
C GLY A 65 -3.75 2.89 -2.06
N ALA A 66 -3.68 1.62 -1.67
CA ALA A 66 -2.98 1.16 -0.49
C ALA A 66 -1.47 1.42 -0.60
N VAL A 67 -0.85 1.11 -1.75
CA VAL A 67 0.56 1.45 -2.01
C VAL A 67 0.82 2.95 -1.90
N GLY A 68 -0.08 3.78 -2.45
CA GLY A 68 0.01 5.23 -2.30
C GLY A 68 -0.04 5.69 -0.84
N GLN A 69 -0.96 5.13 -0.05
CA GLN A 69 -1.05 5.40 1.39
C GLN A 69 0.19 4.94 2.15
N SER A 70 0.75 3.76 1.83
CA SER A 70 1.99 3.27 2.44
C SER A 70 3.16 4.23 2.21
N ILE A 71 3.29 4.81 1.00
CA ILE A 71 4.35 5.79 0.69
C ILE A 71 4.20 7.03 1.57
N VAL A 72 2.98 7.56 1.72
CA VAL A 72 2.73 8.75 2.57
C VAL A 72 3.06 8.44 4.03
N LEU A 73 2.65 7.27 4.54
CA LEU A 73 2.94 6.85 5.91
C LEU A 73 4.44 6.65 6.16
N LEU A 74 5.18 6.11 5.17
CA LEU A 74 6.63 5.97 5.23
C LEU A 74 7.33 7.33 5.27
N LEU A 75 6.88 8.30 4.46
CA LEU A 75 7.41 9.66 4.48
C LEU A 75 7.17 10.32 5.84
N VAL A 76 5.96 10.23 6.40
CA VAL A 76 5.64 10.75 7.72
C VAL A 76 6.50 10.09 8.81
N SER A 77 6.69 8.77 8.74
CA SER A 77 7.55 8.02 9.66
C SER A 77 9.02 8.48 9.58
N PHE A 78 9.53 8.70 8.36
CA PHE A 78 10.88 9.22 8.15
C PHE A 78 11.04 10.65 8.69
N SER A 79 10.11 11.56 8.35
CA SER A 79 10.11 12.93 8.87
C SER A 79 10.04 12.97 10.40
N TYR A 80 9.23 12.10 11.01
CA TYR A 80 9.13 12.00 12.47
C TYR A 80 10.46 11.56 13.11
N ARG A 81 11.14 10.57 12.51
CA ARG A 81 12.47 10.11 12.96
C ARG A 81 13.55 11.18 12.82
N VAL A 82 13.54 11.96 11.74
CA VAL A 82 14.48 13.08 11.55
C VAL A 82 14.19 14.20 12.56
N TRP A 83 12.92 14.52 12.81
CA TRP A 83 12.53 15.56 13.75
C TRP A 83 12.98 15.25 15.19
N ILE A 84 12.81 14.01 15.64
CA ILE A 84 13.25 13.63 16.99
C ILE A 84 14.78 13.64 17.12
N LEU A 85 15.51 13.24 16.07
CA LEU A 85 16.96 13.28 16.04
C LEU A 85 17.51 14.72 16.08
N ASN A 86 16.88 15.63 15.32
CA ASN A 86 17.25 17.05 15.29
C ASN A 86 16.92 17.76 16.61
N ARG A 87 15.94 17.27 17.37
CA ARG A 87 15.61 17.81 18.70
C ARG A 87 16.55 17.31 19.80
N SER A 88 17.27 16.22 19.58
CA SER A 88 18.23 15.65 20.53
C SER A 88 19.66 16.19 20.40
N LEU A 89 19.92 17.02 19.38
CA LEU A 89 21.19 17.67 19.07
C LEU A 89 21.15 19.14 19.50
#